data_AF-A0A3S8RM25-F1
#
_entry.id   AF-A0A3S8RM25-F1
#
_cell.length_a   1.000
_cell.length_b   1.000
_cell.length_c   1.000
_cell.angle_alpha   90.00
_cell.angle_beta   90.00
_cell.angle_gamma   90.00
#
_symmetry.space_group_name_H-M   'P 1'
#
loop_
_entity.id
_entity.type
_entity.pdbx_description
1 polymer ?
#
loop_
_entity_poly.entity_id
_entity_poly.type
_entity_poly.pdbx_seq_one_letter_code
_entity_poly.pdbx_strand_id
1 'polypeptide(L)'
;MAKKIQVGVIAIVAMILMFFDWRMTLGWLIGWACLLTLGFFREKFYAVMLDEDQFTVGKYIRYIIFVFVILWLPLLLAFMFPNAINPYALAASYLIDRLILFMSGLFTKENKHGTE
;
A
#
# COMPACT_ATOMS: atom_id res chain seq x y z
N MET A 1 0.50 17.18 1.02
CA MET A 1 0.98 17.41 -0.37
C MET A 1 1.48 16.12 -1.01
N ALA A 2 2.32 15.34 -0.33
CA ALA A 2 2.84 14.03 -0.81
C ALA A 2 1.77 13.04 -1.32
N LYS A 3 0.62 12.90 -0.62
CA LYS A 3 -0.44 11.95 -1.02
C LYS A 3 -1.09 12.29 -2.37
N LYS A 4 -1.24 13.58 -2.70
CA LYS A 4 -1.78 14.02 -4.00
C LYS A 4 -0.79 13.73 -5.14
N ILE A 5 0.50 13.94 -4.88
CA ILE A 5 1.58 13.64 -5.82
C ILE A 5 1.63 12.12 -6.06
N GLN A 6 1.56 11.32 -5.00
CA GLN A 6 1.53 9.86 -5.10
C GLN A 6 0.36 9.36 -5.96
N VAL A 7 -0.86 9.85 -5.71
CA VAL A 7 -2.04 9.50 -6.53
C VAL A 7 -1.86 9.93 -7.99
N GLY A 8 -1.27 11.11 -8.24
CA GLY A 8 -0.93 11.56 -9.59
C GLY A 8 0.04 10.62 -10.30
N VAL A 9 1.12 10.20 -9.64
CA VAL A 9 2.08 9.24 -10.19
C VAL A 9 1.42 7.89 -10.47
N ILE A 10 0.59 7.40 -9.55
CA ILE A 10 -0.17 6.15 -9.73
C ILE A 10 -1.04 6.22 -10.99
N ALA A 11 -1.75 7.34 -11.20
CA ALA A 11 -2.60 7.55 -12.36
C ALA A 11 -1.80 7.63 -13.67
N ILE A 12 -0.65 8.31 -13.67
CA ILE A 12 0.23 8.39 -14.85
C ILE A 12 0.74 7.00 -15.24
N VAL A 13 1.24 6.23 -14.27
CA VAL A 13 1.70 4.85 -14.54
C VAL A 13 0.56 3.97 -15.01
N ALA A 14 -0.64 4.12 -14.43
CA ALA A 14 -1.83 3.38 -14.86
C ALA A 14 -2.20 3.66 -16.33
N MET A 15 -2.12 4.93 -16.76
CA MET A 15 -2.35 5.32 -18.16
C MET A 15 -1.31 4.69 -19.10
N ILE A 16 -0.03 4.70 -18.70
CA ILE A 16 1.03 4.06 -19.50
C ILE A 16 0.78 2.55 -19.62
N LEU A 17 0.49 1.87 -18.51
CA LEU A 17 0.20 0.43 -18.50
C LEU A 17 -1.02 0.07 -19.36
N MET A 18 -1.99 0.98 -19.48
CA MET A 18 -3.22 0.74 -20.24
C MET A 18 -2.96 0.62 -21.74
N PHE A 19 -1.91 1.26 -22.26
CA PHE A 19 -1.48 1.09 -23.65
C PHE A 19 -0.86 -0.29 -23.92
N PHE A 20 -0.35 -0.97 -22.89
CA PHE A 20 0.25 -2.30 -23.02
C PHE A 20 -0.78 -3.40 -22.80
N ASP A 21 -1.46 -3.38 -21.65
CA ASP A 21 -2.46 -4.38 -21.28
C ASP A 21 -3.37 -3.84 -20.16
N TRP A 22 -4.68 -3.82 -20.40
CA TRP A 22 -5.67 -3.40 -19.41
C TRP A 22 -5.60 -4.23 -18.11
N ARG A 23 -5.17 -5.50 -18.17
CA ARG A 23 -4.99 -6.38 -17.00
C ARG A 23 -3.85 -5.90 -16.10
N MET A 24 -2.81 -5.30 -16.68
CA MET A 24 -1.71 -4.68 -15.92
C MET A 24 -2.19 -3.42 -15.21
N THR A 25 -2.98 -2.59 -15.89
CA THR A 25 -3.60 -1.41 -15.28
C THR A 25 -4.50 -1.79 -14.11
N LEU A 26 -5.32 -2.83 -14.27
CA LEU A 26 -6.16 -3.31 -13.16
C LEU A 26 -5.34 -3.84 -12.00
N GLY A 27 -4.33 -4.68 -12.25
CA GLY A 27 -3.43 -5.18 -11.19
C GLY A 27 -2.76 -4.03 -10.43
N TRP A 28 -2.27 -3.04 -11.16
CA TRP A 28 -1.66 -1.83 -10.61
C TRP A 28 -2.63 -1.04 -9.73
N LEU A 29 -3.81 -0.71 -10.25
CA LEU A 29 -4.80 0.09 -9.53
C LEU A 29 -5.35 -0.63 -8.30
N ILE A 30 -5.63 -1.92 -8.41
CA ILE A 30 -6.08 -2.75 -7.27
C ILE A 30 -5.01 -2.76 -6.19
N GLY A 31 -3.75 -3.01 -6.56
CA GLY A 31 -2.64 -3.04 -5.61
C GLY A 31 -2.47 -1.70 -4.87
N TRP A 32 -2.50 -0.58 -5.59
CA TRP A 32 -2.46 0.75 -4.95
C TRP A 32 -3.70 1.07 -4.12
N ALA A 33 -4.89 0.63 -4.53
CA ALA A 33 -6.10 0.80 -3.73
C ALA A 33 -5.99 0.05 -2.39
N CYS A 34 -5.45 -1.16 -2.38
CA CYS A 34 -5.17 -1.93 -1.17
C CYS A 34 -4.20 -1.19 -0.24
N LEU A 35 -3.10 -0.67 -0.79
CA LEU A 35 -2.09 0.06 -0.02
C LEU A 35 -2.63 1.38 0.56
N LEU A 36 -3.37 2.15 -0.23
CA LEU A 36 -4.00 3.40 0.23
C LEU A 36 -5.02 3.14 1.34
N THR A 37 -5.80 2.07 1.20
CA THR A 37 -6.76 1.62 2.22
C THR A 37 -6.02 1.24 3.49
N LEU A 38 -4.97 0.41 3.38
CA LEU A 38 -4.15 -0.01 4.52
C LEU A 38 -3.52 1.19 5.23
N GLY A 39 -3.00 2.17 4.48
CA GLY A 39 -2.45 3.40 5.05
C GLY A 39 -3.47 4.20 5.85
N PHE A 40 -4.70 4.35 5.31
CA PHE A 40 -5.79 5.06 6.00
C PHE A 40 -6.22 4.37 7.29
N PHE A 41 -6.39 3.05 7.28
CA PHE A 41 -6.79 2.30 8.47
C PHE A 41 -5.67 2.18 9.51
N ARG A 42 -4.41 2.11 9.06
CA ARG A 42 -3.24 2.08 9.94
C ARG A 42 -3.16 3.33 10.83
N GLU A 43 -3.39 4.52 10.27
CA GLU A 43 -3.40 5.78 11.05
C GLU A 43 -4.47 5.74 12.14
N LYS A 44 -5.68 5.30 11.81
CA LYS A 44 -6.77 5.16 12.79
C LYS A 44 -6.45 4.10 13.85
N PHE A 45 -5.84 3.00 13.45
CA PHE A 45 -5.53 1.90 14.35
C PHE A 45 -4.40 2.27 15.33
N TYR A 46 -3.36 2.96 14.86
CA TYR A 46 -2.31 3.47 15.74
C TYR A 46 -2.84 4.49 16.75
N ALA A 47 -3.78 5.35 16.37
CA ALA A 47 -4.42 6.27 17.32
C ALA A 47 -5.15 5.51 18.45
N VAL A 48 -5.81 4.39 18.14
CA VAL A 48 -6.50 3.55 19.13
C VAL A 48 -5.53 2.70 19.97
N MET A 49 -4.38 2.29 19.41
CA MET A 49 -3.39 1.49 20.15
C MET A 49 -2.50 2.29 21.08
N LEU A 50 -2.23 3.55 20.76
CA LEU A 50 -1.48 4.46 21.63
C LEU A 50 -2.29 4.95 22.84
N ASP A 51 -3.59 4.70 22.83
CA ASP A 51 -4.50 4.94 23.95
C ASP A 51 -4.62 3.65 24.78
N GLU A 52 -3.84 3.56 25.86
CA GLU A 52 -3.73 2.36 26.71
C GLU A 52 -5.08 1.88 27.26
N ASP A 53 -6.03 2.80 27.48
CA ASP A 53 -7.37 2.48 27.99
C ASP A 53 -8.28 1.80 26.95
N GLN A 54 -7.97 1.94 25.66
CA GLN A 54 -8.76 1.37 24.56
C GLN A 54 -8.11 0.12 23.94
N PHE A 55 -6.89 -0.21 24.36
CA PHE A 55 -6.14 -1.35 23.86
C PHE A 55 -6.78 -2.68 24.28
N THR A 56 -7.06 -3.54 23.30
CA THR A 56 -7.48 -4.92 23.55
C THR A 56 -6.83 -5.86 22.54
N VAL A 57 -6.40 -7.03 22.99
CA VAL A 57 -5.79 -8.07 22.14
C VAL A 57 -6.70 -8.44 20.97
N GLY A 58 -8.02 -8.46 21.18
CA GLY A 58 -8.99 -8.71 20.12
C GLY A 58 -8.97 -7.67 18.99
N LYS A 59 -8.84 -6.37 19.31
CA LYS A 59 -8.69 -5.31 18.28
C LYS A 59 -7.40 -5.50 17.50
N TYR A 60 -6.30 -5.87 18.16
CA TYR A 60 -5.01 -6.16 17.50
C TYR A 60 -5.09 -7.32 16.51
N ILE A 61 -5.65 -8.45 16.93
CA ILE A 61 -5.81 -9.63 16.08
C ILE A 61 -6.66 -9.27 14.84
N ARG A 62 -7.76 -8.53 15.02
CA ARG A 62 -8.59 -8.06 13.90
C ARG A 62 -7.81 -7.19 12.92
N TYR A 63 -6.93 -6.33 13.41
CA TYR A 63 -6.08 -5.51 12.54
C TYR A 63 -5.07 -6.35 11.75
N ILE A 64 -4.42 -7.34 12.39
CA ILE A 64 -3.53 -8.27 11.68
C ILE A 64 -4.30 -9.00 10.57
N ILE A 65 -5.48 -9.54 10.90
CA ILE A 65 -6.33 -10.23 9.92
C ILE A 65 -6.71 -9.28 8.79
N PHE A 66 -7.10 -8.05 9.12
CA PHE A 66 -7.43 -7.02 8.12
C PHE A 66 -6.27 -6.72 7.18
N VAL A 67 -5.06 -6.50 7.72
CA VAL A 67 -3.83 -6.29 6.93
C VAL A 67 -3.55 -7.50 6.04
N PHE A 68 -3.68 -8.71 6.60
CA PHE A 68 -3.46 -9.93 5.85
C PHE A 68 -4.45 -10.06 4.70
N VAL A 69 -5.74 -9.90 4.95
CA VAL A 69 -6.79 -9.99 3.92
C VAL A 69 -6.60 -8.95 2.83
N ILE A 70 -6.33 -7.68 3.19
CA ILE A 70 -6.15 -6.61 2.20
C ILE A 70 -4.97 -6.85 1.25
N LEU A 71 -3.90 -7.49 1.72
CA LEU A 71 -2.72 -7.71 0.90
C LEU A 71 -2.74 -9.06 0.18
N TRP A 72 -3.14 -10.12 0.88
CA TRP A 72 -3.02 -11.49 0.37
C TRP A 72 -4.23 -11.94 -0.45
N LEU A 73 -5.45 -11.51 -0.10
CA LEU A 73 -6.64 -11.90 -0.85
C LEU A 73 -6.61 -11.40 -2.31
N PRO A 74 -6.35 -10.11 -2.61
CA PRO A 74 -6.31 -9.65 -4.00
C PRO A 74 -5.13 -10.23 -4.78
N LEU A 75 -3.99 -10.49 -4.12
CA LEU A 75 -2.86 -11.17 -4.73
C LEU A 75 -3.24 -12.62 -5.11
N LEU A 76 -3.86 -13.36 -4.19
CA LEU A 76 -4.36 -14.71 -4.45
C LEU A 76 -5.34 -14.73 -5.61
N LEU A 77 -6.31 -13.80 -5.62
CA LEU A 77 -7.28 -13.67 -6.70
C LEU A 77 -6.60 -13.35 -8.04
N ALA A 78 -5.57 -12.50 -8.07
CA ALA A 78 -4.84 -12.21 -9.29
C ALA A 78 -4.08 -13.44 -9.82
N PHE A 79 -3.53 -14.29 -8.95
CA PHE A 79 -2.90 -15.55 -9.36
C PHE A 79 -3.92 -16.60 -9.82
N MET A 80 -5.12 -16.64 -9.23
CA MET A 80 -6.19 -17.54 -9.65
C MET A 80 -6.87 -17.12 -10.95
N PHE A 81 -6.97 -15.81 -11.21
CA PHE A 81 -7.62 -15.23 -12.38
C PHE A 81 -6.67 -14.31 -13.18
N PRO A 82 -5.56 -14.84 -13.72
CA PRO A 82 -4.55 -14.04 -14.43
C PRO A 82 -5.09 -13.40 -15.73
N ASN A 83 -6.19 -13.94 -16.26
CA ASN A 83 -6.89 -13.40 -17.42
C ASN A 83 -7.67 -12.12 -17.12
N ALA A 84 -7.97 -11.84 -15.85
CA ALA A 84 -8.68 -10.63 -15.43
C ALA A 84 -7.73 -9.61 -14.80
N ILE A 85 -6.78 -10.06 -13.98
CA ILE A 85 -5.87 -9.19 -13.23
C ILE A 85 -4.46 -9.74 -13.38
N ASN A 86 -3.51 -8.89 -13.79
CA ASN A 86 -2.13 -9.32 -13.87
C ASN A 86 -1.50 -9.39 -12.45
N PRO A 87 -1.09 -10.58 -11.96
CA PRO A 87 -0.55 -10.73 -10.61
C PRO A 87 0.79 -10.03 -10.42
N TYR A 88 1.61 -9.94 -11.46
CA TYR A 88 2.91 -9.28 -11.41
C TYR A 88 2.77 -7.76 -11.28
N ALA A 89 1.82 -7.15 -11.99
CA ALA A 89 1.53 -5.73 -11.85
C ALA A 89 1.03 -5.37 -10.45
N LEU A 90 0.20 -6.24 -9.86
CA LEU A 90 -0.27 -6.09 -8.48
C LEU A 90 0.88 -6.24 -7.49
N ALA A 91 1.70 -7.29 -7.60
CA ALA A 91 2.86 -7.49 -6.74
C ALA A 91 3.89 -6.33 -6.85
N ALA A 92 4.11 -5.82 -8.06
CA ALA A 92 4.98 -4.69 -8.31
C ALA A 92 4.53 -3.44 -7.55
N SER A 93 3.23 -3.16 -7.45
CA SER A 93 2.72 -2.04 -6.66
C SER A 93 3.13 -2.14 -5.18
N TYR A 94 3.08 -3.34 -4.58
CA TYR A 94 3.48 -3.58 -3.19
C TYR A 94 4.98 -3.38 -2.99
N LEU A 95 5.79 -3.88 -3.92
CA LEU A 95 7.25 -3.71 -3.86
C LEU A 95 7.64 -2.24 -4.04
N ILE A 96 7.02 -1.52 -4.98
CA ILE A 96 7.29 -0.11 -5.22
C ILE A 96 6.91 0.74 -4.00
N ASP A 97 5.76 0.50 -3.38
CA ASP A 97 5.38 1.20 -2.14
C ASP A 97 6.43 0.98 -1.02
N ARG A 98 6.91 -0.25 -0.86
CA ARG A 98 7.99 -0.55 0.11
C ARG A 98 9.29 0.15 -0.23
N LEU A 99 9.68 0.21 -1.50
CA LEU A 99 10.86 0.95 -1.93
C LEU A 99 10.71 2.45 -1.68
N ILE A 100 9.54 3.03 -1.96
CA ILE A 100 9.25 4.44 -1.68
C ILE A 100 9.36 4.72 -0.18
N LEU A 101 8.74 3.87 0.66
CA LEU A 101 8.83 4.00 2.11
C LEU A 101 10.27 3.88 2.61
N PHE A 102 11.03 2.92 2.11
CA PHE A 102 12.43 2.74 2.47
C PHE A 102 13.28 3.96 2.08
N MET A 103 13.16 4.43 0.85
CA MET A 103 13.85 5.63 0.35
C MET A 103 13.47 6.86 1.18
N SER A 104 12.19 7.06 1.47
CA SER A 104 11.74 8.18 2.30
C SER A 104 12.30 8.14 3.73
N GLY A 105 12.48 6.94 4.28
CA GLY A 105 13.10 6.74 5.60
C GLY A 105 14.60 7.02 5.59
N LEU A 106 15.31 6.71 4.51
CA LEU A 106 16.74 7.03 4.35
C LEU A 106 16.98 8.54 4.34
N PHE A 107 16.21 9.29 3.54
CA PHE A 107 16.35 10.75 3.45
C PHE A 107 15.87 11.49 4.71
N THR A 108 15.01 10.87 5.53
CA THR A 108 14.55 11.48 6.78
C THR A 108 15.59 11.40 7.90
N LYS A 109 16.50 10.40 7.87
CA LYS A 109 17.57 10.29 8.88
C LYS A 109 18.64 11.37 8.74
N GLU A 110 18.94 11.83 7.53
CA GLU A 110 19.96 12.88 7.29
C GLU A 110 19.58 14.24 7.90
N ASN A 111 18.29 14.62 7.87
CA ASN A 111 17.87 15.94 8.36
C ASN A 111 17.86 16.08 9.90
N LYS A 112 18.10 15.02 10.66
CA LYS A 112 18.20 15.08 12.13
C LYS A 112 19.63 15.17 12.66
N HIS A 113 20.63 15.10 11.79
CA HIS A 113 22.04 15.10 12.19
C HIS A 113 22.83 16.33 11.71
N GLY A 114 22.14 17.35 11.18
CA GLY A 114 22.74 18.61 10.68
C GLY A 114 22.47 19.85 11.54
N THR A 115 21.93 19.68 12.74
CA THR A 115 21.76 20.77 13.72
C THR A 115 22.28 20.30 15.08
N GLU A 116 23.60 20.16 15.17
CA GLU A 116 24.35 20.30 16.41
C GLU A 116 25.51 21.26 16.15
#